data_AF-A0A8C9PF34-F1
#
_entry.id   AF-A0A8C9PF34-F1
#
_cell.length_a   1.000
_cell.length_b   1.000
_cell.length_c   1.000
_cell.angle_alpha   90.00
_cell.angle_beta   90.00
_cell.angle_gamma   90.00
#
_symmetry.space_group_name_H-M   'P 1'
#
loop_
_entity.id
_entity.type
_entity.pdbx_description
1 polymer ?
#
loop_
_entity_poly.entity_id
_entity_poly.type
_entity_poly.pdbx_seq_one_letter_code
_entity_poly.pdbx_strand_id
1 'polypeptide(L)'
;MFCTLNTHKVDMDKLLGGQIGLEDFIFAHVKGQRKEVEVFKSEDALGLTITDNGAGYAFIKVPGWSGHRVLGPGQAMGPRENRQG
;
A
#
# COMPACT_ATOMS: atom_id res chain seq x y z
N MET A 1 -6.99 -8.45 -5.26
CA MET A 1 -7.03 -9.20 -3.99
C MET A 1 -5.59 -9.35 -3.54
N PHE A 2 -5.28 -9.12 -2.28
CA PHE A 2 -3.93 -9.30 -1.75
C PHE A 2 -4.00 -9.84 -0.31
N CYS A 3 -2.89 -10.34 0.23
CA CYS A 3 -2.87 -10.92 1.57
C CYS A 3 -1.87 -10.20 2.46
N THR A 4 -2.20 -10.08 3.75
CA THR A 4 -1.28 -9.63 4.80
C THR A 4 -1.05 -10.74 5.82
N LEU A 5 0.12 -10.75 6.44
CA LEU A 5 0.48 -11.71 7.50
C LEU A 5 0.25 -11.10 8.88
N ASN A 6 -0.41 -11.85 9.77
CA ASN A 6 -0.62 -11.53 11.18
C ASN A 6 -1.38 -10.23 11.47
N THR A 7 -2.10 -9.68 10.49
CA THR A 7 -2.93 -8.49 10.68
C THR A 7 -4.08 -8.44 9.68
N HIS A 8 -5.29 -8.12 10.14
CA HIS A 8 -6.45 -7.83 9.29
C HIS A 8 -6.42 -6.39 8.74
N LYS A 9 -5.51 -5.54 9.22
CA LYS A 9 -5.37 -4.18 8.70
C LYS A 9 -4.65 -4.22 7.35
N VAL A 10 -4.96 -3.25 6.51
CA VAL A 10 -4.22 -3.01 5.26
C VAL A 10 -2.87 -2.40 5.61
N ASP A 11 -1.91 -3.26 5.96
CA ASP A 11 -0.53 -2.91 6.28
C ASP A 11 0.40 -3.44 5.18
N MET A 12 0.90 -2.52 4.35
CA MET A 12 1.72 -2.86 3.18
C MET A 12 3.13 -3.34 3.55
N ASP A 13 3.58 -3.13 4.79
CA ASP A 13 4.84 -3.67 5.30
C ASP A 13 4.68 -5.14 5.74
N LYS A 14 3.42 -5.58 5.97
CA LYS A 14 3.03 -6.97 6.25
C LYS A 14 2.43 -7.69 5.05
N LEU A 15 2.59 -7.14 3.83
CA LEU A 15 2.15 -7.78 2.60
C LEU A 15 2.84 -9.15 2.43
N LEU A 16 2.07 -10.17 2.08
CA LEU A 16 2.60 -11.51 1.81
C LEU A 16 3.62 -11.47 0.66
N GLY A 17 4.88 -11.77 0.99
CA GLY A 17 6.02 -11.64 0.06
C GLY A 17 6.60 -12.96 -0.47
N GLY A 18 6.02 -14.12 -0.12
CA GLY A 18 6.44 -15.45 -0.60
C GLY A 18 7.05 -16.37 0.45
N GLN A 19 7.40 -15.85 1.63
CA GLN A 19 7.73 -16.66 2.81
C GLN A 19 6.58 -16.60 3.82
N ILE A 20 6.23 -17.75 4.39
CA ILE A 20 5.12 -17.92 5.35
C ILE A 20 5.61 -18.82 6.46
N GLY A 21 5.49 -18.38 7.72
CA GLY A 21 5.74 -19.20 8.90
C GLY A 21 4.61 -20.19 9.14
N LEU A 22 4.92 -21.34 9.75
CA LEU A 22 3.94 -22.40 10.03
C LEU A 22 2.75 -21.96 10.89
N GLU A 23 2.89 -20.86 11.65
CA GLU A 23 1.87 -20.33 12.55
C GLU A 23 1.39 -18.92 12.15
N ASP A 24 1.75 -18.44 10.96
CA ASP A 24 1.29 -17.14 10.50
C ASP A 24 -0.20 -17.17 10.16
N PHE A 25 -0.94 -16.18 10.67
CA PHE A 25 -2.30 -15.93 10.24
C PHE A 25 -2.31 -15.17 8.91
N ILE A 26 -3.00 -15.73 7.91
CA ILE A 26 -3.15 -15.09 6.61
C ILE A 26 -4.49 -14.34 6.57
N PHE A 27 -4.44 -13.05 6.31
CA PHE A 27 -5.62 -12.22 6.10
C PHE A 27 -5.74 -11.85 4.63
N ALA A 28 -6.81 -12.32 3.99
CA ALA A 28 -7.09 -12.05 2.58
C ALA A 28 -7.97 -10.80 2.43
N HIS A 29 -7.49 -9.83 1.66
CA HIS A 29 -8.18 -8.59 1.35
C HIS A 29 -8.87 -8.70 0.00
N VAL A 30 -10.20 -8.73 0.04
CA VAL A 30 -11.06 -8.78 -1.15
C VAL A 30 -11.42 -7.38 -1.63
N LYS A 31 -11.90 -7.27 -2.88
CA LYS A 31 -12.34 -5.99 -3.42
C LYS A 31 -13.54 -5.47 -2.63
N GLY A 32 -13.44 -4.23 -2.14
CA GLY A 32 -14.56 -3.50 -1.57
C GLY A 32 -15.37 -2.76 -2.64
N GLN A 33 -15.97 -1.65 -2.25
CA GLN A 33 -16.73 -0.79 -3.16
C GLN A 33 -15.85 -0.17 -4.25
N ARG A 34 -16.36 -0.11 -5.48
CA ARG A 34 -15.72 0.59 -6.59
C ARG A 34 -15.70 2.10 -6.31
N LYS A 35 -14.54 2.73 -6.50
CA LYS A 35 -14.36 4.17 -6.42
C LYS A 35 -13.72 4.67 -7.71
N GLU A 36 -14.24 5.77 -8.24
CA GLU A 36 -13.67 6.49 -9.37
C GLU A 36 -13.16 7.84 -8.85
N VAL A 37 -11.95 8.20 -9.26
CA VAL A 37 -11.25 9.41 -8.79
C VAL A 37 -10.58 10.06 -9.98
N GLU A 38 -10.86 11.34 -10.20
CA GLU A 38 -10.15 12.17 -11.16
C GLU A 38 -8.87 12.70 -10.54
N VAL A 39 -7.76 12.65 -11.28
CA VAL A 39 -6.45 13.13 -10.83
C VAL A 39 -5.86 14.05 -11.89
N PHE A 40 -5.49 15.27 -11.50
CA PHE A 40 -4.75 16.19 -12.35
C PHE A 40 -3.25 15.90 -12.28
N LYS A 41 -2.63 15.59 -13.41
CA LYS A 41 -1.18 15.33 -13.49
C LYS A 41 -0.42 16.65 -13.60
N SER A 42 -0.02 17.21 -12.45
CA SER A 42 0.77 18.46 -12.38
C SER A 42 2.27 18.25 -12.53
N GLU A 43 2.76 17.03 -12.35
CA GLU A 43 4.17 16.65 -12.38
C GLU A 43 4.39 15.43 -13.29
N ASP A 44 5.64 15.19 -13.70
CA ASP A 44 5.99 14.08 -14.59
C ASP A 44 5.70 12.70 -13.98
N ALA A 45 5.84 12.58 -12.65
CA ALA A 45 5.58 11.38 -11.89
C ALA A 45 4.49 11.61 -10.82
N LEU A 46 3.61 10.62 -10.62
CA LEU A 46 2.56 10.68 -9.58
C LEU A 46 3.05 10.24 -8.19
N GLY A 47 4.30 9.76 -8.06
CA GLY A 47 4.82 9.23 -6.80
C GLY A 47 4.13 7.95 -6.31
N LEU A 48 3.42 7.23 -7.19
CA LEU A 48 2.73 5.98 -6.87
C LEU A 48 3.61 4.78 -7.20
N THR A 49 3.62 3.77 -6.33
CA THR A 49 4.13 2.44 -6.66
C THR A 49 2.95 1.52 -6.91
N ILE A 50 2.92 0.87 -8.08
CA ILE A 50 1.90 -0.10 -8.47
C ILE A 50 2.55 -1.49 -8.41
N THR A 51 1.84 -2.45 -7.82
CA THR A 51 2.23 -3.86 -7.75
C THR A 51 1.04 -4.71 -8.15
N ASP A 52 1.25 -5.97 -8.47
CA ASP A 52 0.18 -6.93 -8.71
C ASP A 52 0.26 -8.13 -7.78
N ASN A 53 -0.79 -8.95 -7.80
CA ASN A 53 -0.90 -10.18 -7.00
C ASN A 53 -0.55 -11.45 -7.77
N GLY A 54 0.09 -11.36 -8.94
CA GLY A 54 0.43 -12.48 -9.82
C GLY A 54 -0.78 -13.13 -10.51
N ALA A 55 -1.99 -12.58 -10.35
CA ALA A 55 -3.24 -13.16 -10.86
C ALA A 55 -4.11 -12.13 -11.59
N GLY A 56 -3.49 -11.15 -12.26
CA GLY A 56 -4.17 -10.16 -13.10
C GLY A 56 -4.84 -9.01 -12.35
N TYR A 57 -4.54 -8.82 -11.06
CA TYR A 57 -5.02 -7.66 -10.30
C TYR A 57 -3.87 -6.81 -9.79
N ALA A 58 -3.72 -5.62 -10.37
CA ALA A 58 -2.83 -4.57 -9.88
C ALA A 58 -3.48 -3.77 -8.74
N PHE A 59 -2.66 -3.28 -7.82
CA PHE A 59 -3.03 -2.40 -6.72
C PHE A 59 -1.89 -1.44 -6.39
N ILE A 60 -2.24 -0.32 -5.76
CA ILE A 60 -1.26 0.69 -5.33
C ILE A 60 -0.65 0.22 -4.00
N LYS A 61 0.68 0.11 -3.95
CA LYS A 61 1.46 -0.10 -2.72
C LYS A 61 2.08 1.24 -2.35
N VAL A 62 1.71 1.81 -1.21
CA VAL A 62 2.35 3.03 -0.72
C VAL A 62 3.34 2.67 0.38
N PRO A 63 4.65 2.60 0.11
CA PRO A 63 5.65 2.20 1.10
C PRO A 63 5.62 3.12 2.34
N GLY A 64 5.37 2.49 3.49
CA GLY A 64 5.23 3.11 4.81
C GLY A 64 4.09 4.13 5.00
N TRP A 65 2.99 4.01 4.26
CA TRP A 65 1.72 4.62 4.65
C TRP A 65 0.99 3.70 5.65
N SER A 66 1.25 3.87 6.94
CA SER A 66 0.64 3.06 8.02
C SER A 66 -0.76 3.54 8.42
N GLY A 67 -1.63 3.79 7.45
CA GLY A 67 -3.01 4.25 7.66
C GLY A 67 -3.21 5.77 7.59
N HIS A 68 -4.48 6.16 7.37
CA HIS A 68 -4.98 7.51 7.09
C HIS A 68 -4.32 8.62 7.89
N ARG A 69 -3.40 9.37 7.26
CA ARG A 69 -3.13 10.75 7.65
C ARG A 69 -3.78 11.63 6.58
N VAL A 70 -4.90 12.27 6.93
CA VAL A 70 -5.41 13.38 6.13
C VAL A 70 -4.37 14.49 6.26
N LEU A 71 -3.55 14.67 5.23
CA LEU A 71 -2.67 15.83 5.16
C LEU A 71 -3.57 17.05 4.96
N GLY A 72 -3.50 18.01 5.89
CA GLY A 72 -4.14 19.30 5.70
C GLY A 72 -3.57 19.98 4.45
N PRO A 73 -4.32 20.92 3.83
CA PRO A 73 -3.84 21.65 2.66
C PRO A 73 -2.48 22.30 2.95
N GLY A 74 -1.45 21.95 2.16
CA GLY A 74 -0.09 22.50 2.26
C GLY A 74 0.99 21.58 2.84
N GLN A 75 0.67 20.34 3.25
CA GLN A 75 1.69 19.37 3.69
C GLN A 75 2.04 18.39 2.56
N ALA A 76 3.21 18.57 1.94
CA ALA A 76 3.82 17.57 1.08
C ALA A 76 4.56 16.52 1.92
N MET A 77 4.48 15.25 1.51
CA MET A 77 5.35 14.21 2.05
C MET A 77 6.78 14.50 1.57
N GLY A 78 7.63 15.02 2.46
CA GLY A 78 9.05 15.19 2.17
C GLY A 78 9.74 13.85 1.88
N PRO A 79 10.85 13.85 1.12
CA PRO A 79 11.62 12.63 0.88
C PRO A 79 12.05 12.02 2.21
N ARG A 80 11.85 10.71 2.36
CA ARG A 80 12.29 9.97 3.54
C ARG A 80 13.81 10.04 3.65
N GLU A 81 14.30 10.63 4.73
CA GLU A 81 15.69 10.49 5.12
C GLU A 81 15.91 9.02 5.53
N ASN A 82 16.76 8.31 4.78
CA ASN A 82 17.18 6.95 5.10
C ASN A 82 17.89 6.96 6.44
N ARG A 83 17.19 6.61 7.52
CA ARG A 83 17.83 6.31 8.79
C ARG A 83 18.51 4.95 8.67
N GLN A 84 19.78 4.97 8.29
CA GLN A 84 20.70 3.85 8.52
C GLN A 84 20.83 3.67 10.04
N GLY A 85 20.66 2.43 10.49
CA GLY A 85 20.80 1.99 11.87
C GLY A 85 20.56 0.49 11.95
#